data_AF-A0A3S9Q4P9-F1
#
_entry.id   AF-A0A3S9Q4P9-F1
#
_cell.length_a   1.000
_cell.length_b   1.000
_cell.length_c   1.000
_cell.angle_alpha   90.00
_cell.angle_beta   90.00
_cell.angle_gamma   90.00
#
_symmetry.space_group_name_H-M   'P 1'
#
loop_
_entity.id
_entity.type
_entity.pdbx_description
1 polymer ?
#
loop_
_entity_poly.entity_id
_entity_poly.type
_entity_poly.pdbx_seq_one_letter_code
_entity_poly.pdbx_strand_id
1 'polypeptide(L)'
;MKLLLILSIFTASVFASTPDLPNDVTSLDFAQVTHVNARQRANDNWCFDTAVRHNDQGWEHYADGWEVTDLAGNQLGHRVLGHPHDNEQPFTRSQCNIKIPSNINQVIVRAKCNKHDFGGKSVIVDLSKTQGSDYSVTR
;
A
#
# COMPACT_ATOMS: atom_id res chain seq x y z
N MET A 1 -28.68 -7.73 61.46
CA MET A 1 -28.44 -6.84 60.31
C MET A 1 -27.81 -7.66 59.20
N LYS A 2 -28.55 -7.95 58.11
CA LYS A 2 -28.02 -8.67 56.94
C LYS A 2 -27.48 -7.61 55.95
N LEU A 3 -26.16 -7.58 55.75
CA LEU A 3 -25.51 -6.68 54.80
C LEU A 3 -25.43 -7.41 53.44
N LEU A 4 -26.17 -6.97 52.44
CA LEU A 4 -26.01 -7.45 51.06
C LEU A 4 -24.88 -6.68 50.39
N LEU A 5 -23.85 -7.39 49.94
CA LEU A 5 -22.77 -6.86 49.10
C LEU A 5 -23.23 -6.93 47.64
N ILE A 6 -23.53 -5.78 47.03
CA ILE A 6 -23.87 -5.69 45.60
C ILE A 6 -22.55 -5.49 44.84
N LEU A 7 -22.08 -6.54 44.17
CA LEU A 7 -20.92 -6.50 43.28
C LEU A 7 -21.36 -5.88 41.94
N SER A 8 -21.15 -4.58 41.77
CA SER A 8 -21.37 -3.90 40.49
C SER A 8 -20.34 -4.36 39.46
N ILE A 9 -20.80 -5.09 38.46
CA ILE A 9 -19.99 -5.48 37.30
C ILE A 9 -19.91 -4.25 36.39
N PHE A 10 -18.76 -3.58 36.38
CA PHE A 10 -18.46 -2.53 35.41
C PHE A 10 -18.08 -3.21 34.09
N THR A 11 -19.01 -3.28 33.13
CA THR A 11 -18.68 -3.64 31.75
C THR A 11 -17.94 -2.46 31.13
N ALA A 12 -16.61 -2.54 31.05
CA ALA A 12 -15.82 -1.61 30.26
C ALA A 12 -16.06 -1.92 28.78
N SER A 13 -16.92 -1.13 28.14
CA SER A 13 -16.99 -1.08 26.67
C SER A 13 -15.67 -0.54 26.16
N VAL A 14 -14.78 -1.43 25.72
CA VAL A 14 -13.60 -1.03 24.95
C VAL A 14 -14.11 -0.56 23.59
N PHE A 15 -14.24 0.75 23.42
CA PHE A 15 -14.36 1.32 22.10
C PHE A 15 -13.02 1.04 21.40
N ALA A 16 -13.05 0.18 20.38
CA ALA A 16 -11.96 0.11 19.42
C ALA A 16 -11.86 1.48 18.76
N SER A 17 -10.87 2.28 19.15
CA SER A 17 -10.51 3.49 18.43
C SER A 17 -10.17 3.06 17.00
N THR A 18 -11.03 3.41 16.05
CA THR A 18 -10.63 3.44 14.65
C THR A 18 -9.34 4.25 14.58
N PRO A 19 -8.25 3.72 14.00
CA PRO A 19 -7.07 4.54 13.79
C PRO A 19 -7.52 5.75 12.99
N ASP A 20 -7.40 6.94 13.58
CA ASP A 20 -7.53 8.19 12.84
C ASP A 20 -6.42 8.16 11.77
N LEU A 21 -6.76 7.68 10.57
CA LEU A 21 -5.88 7.78 9.42
C LEU A 21 -5.67 9.28 9.21
N PRO A 22 -4.45 9.81 9.43
CA PRO A 22 -4.24 11.25 9.42
C PRO A 22 -4.71 11.80 8.08
N ASN A 23 -5.38 12.95 8.12
CA ASN A 23 -5.89 13.69 6.96
C ASN A 23 -4.78 14.19 6.00
N ASP A 24 -3.60 13.58 6.03
CA ASP A 24 -2.38 13.99 5.33
C ASP A 24 -1.74 12.86 4.49
N VAL A 25 -2.42 11.71 4.33
CA VAL A 25 -1.94 10.63 3.45
C VAL A 25 -1.88 11.08 1.97
N THR A 26 -2.49 12.22 1.62
CA THR A 26 -2.51 12.78 0.27
C THR A 26 -1.42 13.81 0.00
N SER A 27 -0.61 14.20 0.99
CA SER A 27 0.49 15.14 0.75
C SER A 27 1.45 14.56 -0.30
N LEU A 28 1.82 15.39 -1.27
CA LEU A 28 2.74 14.99 -2.33
C LEU A 28 4.21 15.02 -1.91
N ASP A 29 4.51 15.40 -0.66
CA ASP A 29 5.82 15.20 -0.04
C ASP A 29 6.09 13.71 0.27
N PHE A 30 5.05 12.87 0.24
CA PHE A 30 5.16 11.42 0.33
C PHE A 30 4.82 10.77 -1.00
N ALA A 31 5.52 9.69 -1.37
CA ALA A 31 5.29 9.01 -2.63
C ALA A 31 3.97 8.23 -2.59
N GLN A 32 3.04 8.57 -3.47
CA GLN A 32 1.67 8.06 -3.50
C GLN A 32 1.53 6.98 -4.57
N VAL A 33 0.96 5.83 -4.25
CA VAL A 33 0.46 4.90 -5.27
C VAL A 33 -0.97 5.31 -5.63
N THR A 34 -1.17 5.74 -6.88
CA THR A 34 -2.47 6.25 -7.35
C THR A 34 -3.28 5.19 -8.10
N HIS A 35 -2.61 4.27 -8.78
CA HIS A 35 -3.27 3.14 -9.45
C HIS A 35 -2.33 1.93 -9.61
N VAL A 36 -2.89 0.73 -9.63
CA VAL A 36 -2.16 -0.51 -9.90
C VAL A 36 -2.88 -1.35 -10.96
N ASN A 37 -2.18 -1.74 -12.02
CA ASN A 37 -2.64 -2.80 -12.92
C ASN A 37 -1.83 -4.08 -12.65
N ALA A 38 -2.47 -5.10 -12.07
CA ALA A 38 -1.86 -6.39 -11.80
C ALA A 38 -2.25 -7.40 -12.88
N ARG A 39 -1.27 -8.12 -13.43
CA ARG A 39 -1.50 -9.16 -14.45
C ARG A 39 -0.80 -10.45 -14.08
N GLN A 40 -1.54 -11.54 -14.02
CA GLN A 40 -0.96 -12.87 -13.97
C GLN A 40 -0.44 -13.25 -15.36
N ARG A 41 0.71 -13.90 -15.42
CA ARG A 41 1.31 -14.46 -16.64
C ARG A 41 1.06 -15.97 -16.66
N ALA A 42 1.25 -16.60 -17.82
CA ALA A 42 1.00 -18.03 -18.02
C ALA A 42 1.84 -18.97 -17.12
N ASN A 43 2.89 -18.46 -16.49
CA ASN A 43 3.76 -19.20 -15.56
C ASN A 43 3.45 -18.89 -14.08
N ASP A 44 2.25 -18.40 -13.78
CA ASP A 44 1.77 -17.97 -12.45
C ASP A 44 2.54 -16.81 -11.80
N ASN A 45 3.51 -16.24 -12.49
CA ASN A 45 4.15 -15.00 -12.04
C ASN A 45 3.25 -13.81 -12.32
N TRP A 46 3.41 -12.77 -11.50
CA TRP A 46 2.70 -11.52 -11.63
C TRP A 46 3.58 -10.41 -12.22
N CYS A 47 2.94 -9.54 -12.98
CA CYS A 47 3.43 -8.22 -13.34
C CYS A 47 2.53 -7.16 -12.73
N PHE A 48 3.13 -6.14 -12.14
CA PHE A 48 2.45 -4.98 -11.60
C PHE A 48 2.93 -3.74 -12.34
N ASP A 49 2.00 -3.00 -12.94
CA ASP A 49 2.24 -1.64 -13.39
C ASP A 49 1.70 -0.69 -12.34
N THR A 50 2.59 0.06 -11.70
CA THR A 50 2.25 0.92 -10.57
C THR A 50 2.39 2.37 -11.00
N ALA A 51 1.28 3.11 -10.94
CA ALA A 51 1.26 4.56 -11.10
C ALA A 51 1.63 5.21 -9.77
N VAL A 52 2.67 6.04 -9.80
CA VAL A 52 3.19 6.78 -8.65
C VAL A 52 3.04 8.28 -8.89
N ARG A 53 2.65 9.00 -7.83
CA ARG A 53 2.62 10.46 -7.81
C ARG A 53 3.45 10.97 -6.64
N HIS A 54 4.38 11.87 -6.91
CA HIS A 54 5.18 12.55 -5.89
C HIS A 54 5.56 13.95 -6.35
N ASN A 55 5.74 14.90 -5.43
CA ASN A 55 6.28 16.22 -5.74
C ASN A 55 7.81 16.15 -5.72
N ASP A 56 8.39 15.48 -6.72
CA ASP A 56 9.85 15.42 -6.87
C ASP A 56 10.44 16.84 -6.91
N GLN A 57 11.57 17.03 -6.21
CA GLN A 57 12.33 18.28 -6.13
C GLN A 57 13.81 17.98 -6.42
N GLY A 58 14.05 17.30 -7.54
CA GLY A 58 15.36 16.75 -7.90
C GLY A 58 15.85 15.62 -6.97
N TRP A 59 17.15 15.36 -7.02
CA TRP A 59 17.80 14.20 -6.39
C TRP A 59 17.70 14.14 -4.87
N GLU A 60 17.47 15.29 -4.22
CA GLU A 60 17.36 15.37 -2.77
C GLU A 60 16.00 14.88 -2.28
N HIS A 61 14.94 14.94 -3.07
CA HIS A 61 13.60 14.60 -2.62
C HIS A 61 12.77 14.05 -3.78
N TYR A 62 12.72 12.73 -3.92
CA TYR A 62 12.00 12.08 -5.00
C TYR A 62 11.51 10.67 -4.63
N ALA A 63 10.56 10.15 -5.40
CA ALA A 63 10.15 8.75 -5.30
C ALA A 63 11.24 7.82 -5.85
N ASP A 64 11.89 7.04 -4.97
CA ASP A 64 13.06 6.21 -5.30
C ASP A 64 12.74 4.72 -5.47
N GLY A 65 11.51 4.31 -5.17
CA GLY A 65 11.07 2.94 -5.40
C GLY A 65 9.59 2.72 -5.11
N TRP A 66 9.13 1.50 -5.42
CA TRP A 66 7.88 0.96 -4.91
C TRP A 66 7.98 -0.55 -4.77
N GLU A 67 7.13 -1.12 -3.92
CA GLU A 67 7.13 -2.56 -3.65
C GLU A 67 5.73 -3.16 -3.57
N VAL A 68 5.70 -4.48 -3.69
CA VAL A 68 4.55 -5.33 -3.42
C VAL A 68 4.86 -6.13 -2.16
N THR A 69 4.00 -6.06 -1.17
CA THR A 69 4.10 -6.81 0.09
C THR A 69 2.86 -7.65 0.33
N ASP A 70 2.99 -8.70 1.14
CA ASP A 70 1.82 -9.34 1.75
C ASP A 70 1.25 -8.48 2.89
N LEU A 71 0.11 -8.89 3.45
CA LEU A 71 -0.53 -8.18 4.56
C LEU A 71 0.28 -8.22 5.88
N ALA A 72 1.29 -9.09 5.98
CA ALA A 72 2.22 -9.14 7.11
C ALA A 72 3.45 -8.22 6.91
N GLY A 73 3.57 -7.58 5.74
CA GLY A 73 4.67 -6.69 5.39
C GLY A 73 5.88 -7.40 4.78
N ASN A 74 5.79 -8.69 4.43
CA ASN A 74 6.88 -9.37 3.73
C ASN A 74 6.95 -8.89 2.28
N GLN A 75 8.13 -8.47 1.83
CA GLN A 75 8.35 -8.00 0.46
C GLN A 75 8.31 -9.17 -0.53
N LEU A 76 7.38 -9.10 -1.49
CA LEU A 76 7.21 -10.08 -2.58
C LEU A 76 7.91 -9.62 -3.87
N GLY A 77 8.02 -8.31 -4.07
CA GLY A 77 8.72 -7.71 -5.20
C GLY A 77 8.99 -6.23 -4.98
N HIS A 78 10.01 -5.70 -5.65
CA HIS A 78 10.43 -4.31 -5.52
C HIS A 78 10.87 -3.75 -6.88
N ARG A 79 10.61 -2.47 -7.11
CA ARG A 79 11.02 -1.71 -8.29
C ARG A 79 11.78 -0.47 -7.84
N VAL A 80 13.06 -0.40 -8.20
CA VAL A 80 13.88 0.81 -8.07
C VAL A 80 13.45 1.85 -9.11
N LEU A 81 13.40 3.11 -8.69
CA LEU A 81 13.23 4.29 -9.53
C LEU A 81 14.53 5.11 -9.48
N GLY A 82 15.30 5.08 -10.56
CA GLY A 82 16.69 5.52 -10.55
C GLY A 82 16.92 7.02 -10.73
N HIS A 83 15.86 7.82 -10.89
CA HIS A 83 15.96 9.26 -11.09
C HIS A 83 14.68 9.98 -10.65
N PRO A 84 14.76 11.30 -10.38
CA PRO A 84 13.59 12.17 -10.24
C PRO A 84 12.77 12.22 -11.53
N HIS A 85 11.46 12.43 -11.38
CA HIS A 85 10.45 12.51 -12.42
C HIS A 85 9.70 13.86 -12.33
N ASP A 86 10.39 14.98 -12.08
CA ASP A 86 9.81 16.32 -11.88
C ASP A 86 8.85 16.75 -13.02
N ASN A 87 9.07 16.26 -14.24
CA ASN A 87 8.29 16.60 -15.44
C ASN A 87 7.41 15.45 -15.96
N GLU A 88 7.31 14.34 -15.23
CA GLU A 88 6.50 13.17 -15.60
C GLU A 88 5.69 12.73 -14.38
N GLN A 89 4.56 13.39 -14.10
CA GLN A 89 3.73 13.09 -12.93
C GLN A 89 2.23 13.07 -13.27
N PRO A 90 1.48 12.02 -12.86
CA PRO A 90 1.98 10.75 -12.34
C PRO A 90 2.76 9.99 -13.43
N PHE A 91 3.66 9.11 -13.01
CA PHE A 91 4.36 8.18 -13.91
C PHE A 91 4.04 6.73 -13.54
N THR A 92 4.14 5.85 -14.52
CA THR A 92 3.93 4.41 -14.32
C THR A 92 5.20 3.64 -14.63
N ARG A 93 5.56 2.69 -13.77
CA ARG A 93 6.64 1.73 -14.02
C ARG A 93 6.17 0.32 -13.68
N SER A 94 6.73 -0.65 -14.39
CA SER A 94 6.38 -2.07 -14.24
C SER A 94 7.43 -2.85 -13.45
N GLN A 95 6.97 -3.85 -12.70
CA GLN A 95 7.81 -4.95 -12.22
C GLN A 95 7.13 -6.28 -12.48
N CYS A 96 7.87 -7.23 -13.04
CA CYS A 96 7.40 -8.54 -13.44
C CYS A 96 8.15 -9.64 -12.68
N ASN A 97 7.73 -10.89 -12.90
CA ASN A 97 8.30 -12.08 -12.25
C ASN A 97 8.14 -12.09 -10.72
N ILE A 98 7.12 -11.41 -10.22
CA ILE A 98 6.76 -11.42 -8.81
C ILE A 98 6.00 -12.72 -8.54
N LYS A 99 6.56 -13.57 -7.67
CA LYS A 99 5.91 -14.81 -7.24
C LYS A 99 5.04 -14.50 -6.03
N ILE A 100 3.74 -14.75 -6.18
CA ILE A 100 2.78 -14.60 -5.09
C ILE A 100 2.31 -16.01 -4.70
N PRO A 101 2.55 -16.46 -3.46
CA PRO A 101 2.02 -17.72 -2.96
C PRO A 101 0.51 -17.84 -3.19
N SER A 102 0.04 -19.03 -3.56
CA SER A 102 -1.36 -19.27 -3.95
C SER A 102 -2.39 -19.04 -2.82
N ASN A 103 -1.93 -18.99 -1.57
CA ASN A 103 -2.76 -18.66 -0.40
C ASN A 103 -2.87 -17.14 -0.15
N ILE A 104 -2.18 -16.30 -0.92
CA ILE A 104 -2.23 -14.84 -0.80
C ILE A 104 -3.17 -14.29 -1.87
N ASN A 105 -4.32 -13.79 -1.41
CA ASN A 105 -5.31 -13.15 -2.27
C ASN A 105 -5.24 -11.62 -2.23
N GLN A 106 -4.54 -11.04 -1.26
CA GLN A 106 -4.40 -9.60 -1.11
C GLN A 106 -2.93 -9.22 -0.92
N VAL A 107 -2.53 -8.17 -1.62
CA VAL A 107 -1.21 -7.57 -1.50
C VAL A 107 -1.33 -6.06 -1.31
N ILE A 108 -0.30 -5.46 -0.73
CA ILE A 108 -0.18 -4.02 -0.57
C ILE A 108 0.89 -3.53 -1.54
N VAL A 109 0.54 -2.55 -2.37
CA VAL A 109 1.49 -1.82 -3.21
C VAL A 109 1.71 -0.44 -2.61
N ARG A 110 2.97 -0.12 -2.30
CA ARG A 110 3.35 1.15 -1.66
C ARG A 110 4.61 1.73 -2.30
N ALA A 111 4.66 3.06 -2.40
CA ALA A 111 5.79 3.78 -2.98
C ALA A 111 6.66 4.38 -1.88
N LYS A 112 7.95 4.48 -2.16
CA LYS A 112 8.99 4.96 -1.24
C LYS A 112 9.53 6.30 -1.73
N CYS A 113 9.65 7.24 -0.81
CA CYS A 113 10.38 8.49 -0.98
C CYS A 113 11.75 8.37 -0.31
N ASN A 114 12.80 8.91 -0.92
CA ASN A 114 14.16 8.89 -0.36
C ASN A 114 14.30 9.68 0.96
N LYS A 115 13.37 10.60 1.26
CA LYS A 115 13.32 11.38 2.52
C LYS A 115 12.36 10.80 3.55
N HIS A 116 11.21 10.31 3.09
CA HIS A 116 10.07 10.01 3.96
C HIS A 116 9.64 8.53 3.96
N ASP A 117 10.46 7.67 3.36
CA ASP A 117 10.20 6.23 3.27
C ASP A 117 8.80 5.94 2.66
N PHE A 118 8.07 4.95 3.17
CA PHE A 118 6.72 4.57 2.72
C PHE A 118 5.58 5.41 3.35
N GLY A 119 5.75 6.72 3.51
CA GLY A 119 4.76 7.57 4.19
C GLY A 119 3.47 7.88 3.40
N GLY A 120 3.40 7.54 2.11
CA GLY A 120 2.26 7.90 1.24
C GLY A 120 1.15 6.85 1.17
N LYS A 121 0.10 7.16 0.41
CA LYS A 121 -1.02 6.25 0.12
C LYS A 121 -0.50 4.96 -0.54
N SER A 122 -0.85 3.83 0.08
CA SER A 122 -0.73 2.50 -0.51
C SER A 122 -2.05 2.06 -1.14
N VAL A 123 -1.98 1.11 -2.07
CA VAL A 123 -3.15 0.43 -2.65
C VAL A 123 -3.16 -1.03 -2.22
N ILE A 124 -4.27 -1.48 -1.64
CA ILE A 124 -4.53 -2.90 -1.39
C ILE A 124 -5.17 -3.49 -2.65
N VAL A 125 -4.50 -4.46 -3.27
CA VAL A 125 -4.97 -5.16 -4.46
C VAL A 125 -5.52 -6.52 -4.05
N ASP A 126 -6.82 -6.75 -4.30
CA ASP A 126 -7.45 -8.06 -4.16
C ASP A 126 -7.31 -8.83 -5.47
N LEU A 127 -6.36 -9.76 -5.53
CA LEU A 127 -6.01 -10.55 -6.70
C LEU A 127 -7.14 -11.51 -7.13
N SER A 128 -8.18 -11.67 -6.31
CA SER A 128 -9.35 -12.49 -6.65
C SER A 128 -10.44 -11.72 -7.41
N LYS A 129 -10.34 -10.38 -7.45
CA LYS A 129 -11.29 -9.48 -8.13
C LYS A 129 -10.68 -8.90 -9.38
N THR A 130 -11.48 -8.62 -10.38
CA THR A 130 -11.03 -7.99 -11.63
C THR A 130 -10.70 -6.50 -11.48
N GLN A 131 -11.25 -5.82 -10.47
CA GLN A 131 -11.02 -4.40 -10.21
C GLN A 131 -11.39 -3.98 -8.78
N GLY A 132 -10.83 -2.86 -8.35
CA GLY A 132 -11.23 -2.08 -7.17
C GLY A 132 -11.21 -0.58 -7.47
N SER A 133 -11.20 0.27 -6.45
CA SER A 133 -11.18 1.74 -6.62
C SER A 133 -9.93 2.22 -7.36
N ASP A 134 -8.77 1.70 -6.96
CA ASP A 134 -7.45 2.16 -7.40
C ASP A 134 -6.63 1.02 -8.05
N TYR A 135 -7.28 -0.07 -8.47
CA TYR A 135 -6.59 -1.16 -9.15
C TYR A 135 -7.45 -1.92 -10.15
N SER A 136 -6.79 -2.62 -11.04
CA SER A 136 -7.35 -3.62 -11.96
C SER A 136 -6.49 -4.89 -11.93
N VAL A 137 -7.14 -6.04 -12.18
CA VAL A 137 -6.49 -7.35 -12.21
C VAL A 137 -6.90 -8.08 -13.48
N THR A 138 -5.92 -8.62 -14.20
CA THR A 138 -6.13 -9.56 -15.30
C THR A 138 -5.43 -10.87 -14.98
N ARG A 139 -6.12 -11.99 -15.13
CA ARG A 139 -5.55 -13.32 -14.97
C ARG A 139 -5.40 -14.02 -16.31
#